data_AF-A0A1M5KTQ0-F1
#
_entry.id   AF-A0A1M5KTQ0-F1
#
_cell.length_a   1.000
_cell.length_b   1.000
_cell.length_c   1.000
_cell.angle_alpha   90.00
_cell.angle_beta   90.00
_cell.angle_gamma   90.00
#
_symmetry.space_group_name_H-M   'P 1'
#
loop_
_entity.id
_entity.type
_entity.pdbx_description
1 polymer ?
#
loop_
_entity_poly.entity_id
_entity_poly.type
_entity_poly.pdbx_seq_one_letter_code
_entity_poly.pdbx_strand_id
1 'polypeptide(L)'
;MNSKFLSWYTQSLGGTLGIVACVYAYLNGYMHIYGNIVKFFDYIGMSGVIGSCFLLPLCIITLLFGVIKSYTEDLSQKNFLGIPLSNINQIVIVSTVVVGFLGARISFIIPTIFILFDNYTQTEAFNNFKDKLLNSKATAIPQGLEKTLVIDEKTCEDKTMSLIEDDKYLKVLKTKETIAIDLLHKNSSKKFIMDITGFSLEEIEHLEKRLKTKAF
;
A
#
# COMPACT_ATOMS: atom_id res chain seq x y z
N MET A 1 -19.16 13.76 -2.13
CA MET A 1 -17.91 14.33 -2.69
C MET A 1 -17.83 13.88 -4.14
N ASN A 2 -17.67 14.79 -5.11
CA ASN A 2 -17.59 14.43 -6.53
C ASN A 2 -16.44 13.43 -6.73
N SER A 3 -16.72 12.25 -7.29
CA SER A 3 -15.73 11.20 -7.57
C SER A 3 -14.54 11.73 -8.40
N LYS A 4 -14.82 12.74 -9.23
CA LYS A 4 -13.83 13.48 -10.01
C LYS A 4 -12.78 14.20 -9.16
N PHE A 5 -13.20 14.89 -8.10
CA PHE A 5 -12.27 15.60 -7.19
C PHE A 5 -11.31 14.62 -6.50
N LEU A 6 -11.84 13.48 -6.03
CA LEU A 6 -11.03 12.44 -5.41
C LEU A 6 -9.99 11.90 -6.38
N SER A 7 -10.38 11.64 -7.64
CA SER A 7 -9.50 11.16 -8.71
C SER A 7 -8.33 12.11 -9.00
N TRP A 8 -8.56 13.43 -9.02
CA TRP A 8 -7.50 14.41 -9.27
C TRP A 8 -6.55 14.57 -8.09
N TYR A 9 -7.11 14.52 -6.89
CA TYR A 9 -6.33 14.53 -5.65
C TYR A 9 -5.42 13.30 -5.59
N THR A 10 -5.94 12.11 -5.88
CA THR A 10 -5.15 10.87 -5.87
C THR A 10 -4.05 10.88 -6.93
N GLN A 11 -4.30 11.44 -8.12
CA GLN A 11 -3.27 11.60 -9.15
C GLN A 11 -2.13 12.52 -8.67
N SER A 12 -2.47 13.67 -8.07
CA SER A 12 -1.49 14.64 -7.56
C SER A 12 -0.68 14.06 -6.39
N LEU A 13 -1.35 13.33 -5.50
CA LEU A 13 -0.72 12.60 -4.40
C LEU A 13 0.23 11.51 -4.94
N GLY A 14 -0.19 10.77 -5.96
CA GLY A 14 0.63 9.76 -6.63
C GLY A 14 1.88 10.36 -7.28
N GLY A 15 1.77 11.52 -7.93
CA GLY A 15 2.93 12.25 -8.46
C GLY A 15 3.90 12.70 -7.36
N THR A 16 3.37 13.18 -6.23
CA THR A 16 4.18 13.57 -5.06
C THR A 16 4.93 12.38 -4.46
N LEU A 17 4.24 11.26 -4.24
CA LEU A 17 4.87 10.01 -3.79
C LEU A 17 5.87 9.49 -4.82
N GLY A 18 5.61 9.71 -6.12
CA GLY A 18 6.55 9.42 -7.21
C GLY A 18 7.86 10.18 -7.07
N ILE A 19 7.81 11.48 -6.73
CA ILE A 19 9.02 12.29 -6.46
C ILE A 19 9.78 11.72 -5.27
N VAL A 20 9.10 11.35 -4.18
CA VAL A 20 9.74 10.71 -3.02
C VAL A 20 10.40 9.38 -3.39
N ALA A 21 9.73 8.57 -4.21
CA ALA A 21 10.28 7.31 -4.73
C ALA A 21 11.50 7.54 -5.63
N CYS A 22 11.54 8.64 -6.40
CA CYS A 22 12.73 9.02 -7.17
C CYS A 22 13.93 9.31 -6.27
N VAL A 23 13.71 10.09 -5.20
CA VAL A 23 14.78 10.41 -4.23
C VAL A 23 15.26 9.14 -3.54
N TYR A 24 14.34 8.27 -3.12
CA TYR A 24 14.69 6.98 -2.54
C TYR A 24 15.49 6.09 -3.50
N ALA A 25 15.10 6.02 -4.78
CA ALA A 25 15.81 5.25 -5.79
C ALA A 25 17.22 5.83 -6.08
N TYR A 26 17.37 7.15 -6.04
CA TYR A 26 18.65 7.82 -6.16
C TYR A 26 19.58 7.47 -4.99
N LEU A 27 19.09 7.54 -3.74
CA LEU A 27 19.88 7.21 -2.55
C LEU A 27 20.35 5.75 -2.52
N ASN A 28 19.55 4.83 -3.05
CA ASN A 28 19.91 3.42 -3.17
C ASN A 28 20.81 3.11 -4.40
N GLY A 29 21.18 4.12 -5.18
CA GLY A 29 22.06 3.96 -6.34
C GLY A 29 21.37 3.36 -7.58
N TYR A 30 20.04 3.22 -7.59
CA TYR A 30 19.30 2.75 -8.77
C TYR A 30 19.17 3.81 -9.87
N MET A 31 19.38 5.08 -9.53
CA MET A 31 19.33 6.23 -10.43
C MET A 31 20.43 7.21 -10.06
N HIS A 32 20.94 7.99 -11.03
CA HIS A 32 22.01 8.97 -10.82
C HIS A 32 21.66 10.31 -11.48
N ILE A 33 22.23 11.41 -10.97
CA ILE A 33 22.06 12.73 -11.58
C ILE A 33 22.73 12.75 -12.96
N TYR A 34 22.12 13.46 -13.91
CA TYR A 34 22.51 13.54 -15.32
C TYR A 34 24.02 13.69 -15.57
N GLY A 35 24.71 14.51 -14.76
CA GLY A 35 26.15 14.76 -14.88
C GLY A 35 27.06 13.56 -14.56
N ASN A 36 26.54 12.52 -13.90
CA ASN A 36 27.32 11.34 -13.51
C ASN A 36 26.89 10.05 -14.23
N ILE A 37 25.85 10.09 -15.05
CA ILE A 37 25.28 8.88 -15.69
C ILE A 37 26.33 8.13 -16.52
N VAL A 38 27.14 8.85 -17.29
CA VAL A 38 28.17 8.24 -18.17
C VAL A 38 29.23 7.49 -17.37
N LYS A 39 29.58 7.96 -16.16
CA LYS A 39 30.59 7.34 -15.31
C LYS A 39 30.12 6.06 -14.63
N PHE A 40 28.82 5.94 -14.41
CA PHE A 40 28.20 4.82 -13.69
C PHE A 40 27.32 3.96 -14.61
N PHE A 41 27.42 4.12 -15.93
CA PHE A 41 26.55 3.46 -16.91
C PHE A 41 26.52 1.93 -16.73
N ASP A 42 27.69 1.31 -16.54
CA ASP A 42 27.82 -0.14 -16.37
C ASP A 42 27.18 -0.65 -15.07
N TYR A 43 27.13 0.18 -14.03
CA TYR A 43 26.57 -0.17 -12.72
C TYR A 43 25.03 -0.07 -12.72
N ILE A 44 24.48 0.99 -13.32
CA ILE A 44 23.05 1.28 -13.25
C ILE A 44 22.29 0.58 -14.39
N GLY A 45 22.94 0.37 -15.53
CA GLY A 45 22.35 -0.21 -16.74
C GLY A 45 21.36 0.71 -17.45
N MET A 46 20.87 0.28 -18.61
CA MET A 46 19.99 1.09 -19.47
C MET A 46 18.68 1.51 -18.79
N SER A 47 18.09 0.65 -17.95
CA SER A 47 16.83 0.95 -17.27
C SER A 47 17.00 2.10 -16.26
N GLY A 48 18.09 2.09 -15.51
CA GLY A 48 18.40 3.17 -14.57
C GLY A 48 18.81 4.47 -15.27
N VAL A 49 19.43 4.40 -16.45
CA VAL A 49 19.69 5.59 -17.30
C VAL A 49 18.38 6.25 -17.72
N ILE A 50 17.45 5.47 -18.28
CA ILE A 50 16.13 5.97 -18.71
C ILE A 50 15.37 6.55 -17.51
N GLY A 51 15.36 5.84 -16.38
CA GLY A 51 14.78 6.35 -15.14
C GLY A 51 15.41 7.68 -14.74
N SER A 52 16.74 7.75 -14.68
CA SER A 52 17.50 8.93 -14.25
C SER A 52 17.21 10.18 -15.09
N CYS A 53 17.01 10.00 -16.39
CA CYS A 53 16.72 11.11 -17.30
C CYS A 53 15.26 11.56 -17.24
N PHE A 54 14.31 10.62 -17.18
CA PHE A 54 12.91 10.92 -17.48
C PHE A 54 11.97 10.87 -16.26
N LEU A 55 12.29 10.07 -15.22
CA LEU A 55 11.32 9.75 -14.18
C LEU A 55 10.91 10.97 -13.33
N LEU A 56 11.88 11.75 -12.86
CA LEU A 56 11.60 12.92 -12.04
C LEU A 56 10.80 13.99 -12.83
N PRO A 57 11.18 14.37 -14.07
CA PRO A 57 10.35 15.22 -14.91
C PRO A 57 8.92 14.69 -15.10
N LEU A 58 8.76 13.39 -15.38
CA LEU A 58 7.46 12.76 -15.55
C LEU A 58 6.59 12.82 -14.29
N CYS A 59 7.17 12.61 -13.10
CA CYS A 59 6.45 12.72 -11.83
C CYS A 59 5.97 14.16 -11.58
N ILE A 60 6.81 15.16 -11.89
CA ILE A 60 6.45 16.58 -11.78
C ILE A 60 5.33 16.94 -12.76
N ILE A 61 5.43 16.49 -14.02
CA ILE A 61 4.39 16.72 -15.02
C ILE A 61 3.07 16.07 -14.58
N THR A 62 3.11 14.84 -14.06
CA THR A 62 1.93 14.13 -13.55
C THR A 62 1.26 14.89 -12.40
N LEU A 63 2.05 15.46 -11.49
CA LEU A 63 1.58 16.31 -10.41
C LEU A 63 0.92 17.58 -10.96
N LEU A 64 1.57 18.27 -11.90
CA LEU A 64 1.03 19.48 -12.51
C LEU A 64 -0.29 19.21 -13.23
N PHE A 65 -0.40 18.11 -13.98
CA PHE A 65 -1.65 17.71 -14.62
C PHE A 65 -2.76 17.43 -13.60
N GLY A 66 -2.46 16.76 -12.49
CA GLY A 66 -3.42 16.53 -11.41
C GLY A 66 -3.94 17.84 -10.79
N VAL A 67 -3.04 18.80 -10.54
CA VAL A 67 -3.38 20.12 -10.00
C VAL A 67 -4.19 20.94 -11.00
N ILE A 68 -3.75 21.02 -12.26
CA ILE A 68 -4.44 21.78 -13.31
C ILE A 68 -5.87 21.24 -13.52
N LYS A 69 -6.03 19.91 -13.54
CA LYS A 69 -7.33 19.23 -13.64
C LYS A 69 -8.23 19.56 -12.44
N SER A 70 -7.66 19.82 -11.26
CA SER A 70 -8.41 20.23 -10.07
C SER A 70 -8.99 21.64 -10.14
N TYR A 71 -8.35 22.57 -10.85
CA TYR A 71 -8.80 23.97 -10.93
C TYR A 71 -9.72 24.24 -12.11
N THR A 72 -9.71 23.39 -13.13
CA THR A 72 -10.46 23.62 -14.37
C THR A 72 -11.28 22.40 -14.75
N GLU A 73 -12.51 22.32 -14.22
CA GLU A 73 -13.45 21.23 -14.53
C GLU A 73 -13.78 21.15 -16.04
N ASP A 74 -13.67 22.27 -16.78
CA ASP A 74 -13.93 22.37 -18.23
C ASP A 74 -12.71 22.07 -19.13
N LEU A 75 -11.52 21.83 -18.56
CA LEU A 75 -10.31 21.62 -19.37
C LEU A 75 -10.34 20.29 -20.14
N SER A 76 -11.19 19.36 -19.73
CA SER A 76 -11.39 18.08 -20.41
C SER A 76 -11.91 18.24 -21.85
N GLN A 77 -12.49 19.39 -22.20
CA GLN A 77 -12.96 19.69 -23.56
C GLN A 77 -12.02 20.63 -24.35
N LYS A 78 -10.98 21.18 -23.70
CA LYS A 78 -10.00 22.01 -24.40
C LYS A 78 -8.98 21.14 -25.10
N ASN A 79 -8.87 21.35 -26.42
CA ASN A 79 -7.85 20.73 -27.24
C ASN A 79 -6.53 21.48 -27.06
N PHE A 80 -5.47 20.74 -26.73
CA PHE A 80 -4.10 21.25 -26.82
C PHE A 80 -3.45 20.58 -28.02
N LEU A 81 -2.99 21.36 -29.01
CA LEU A 81 -2.38 20.83 -30.23
C LEU A 81 -3.30 19.88 -31.05
N GLY A 82 -4.62 20.06 -30.99
CA GLY A 82 -5.59 19.20 -31.69
C GLY A 82 -5.87 17.85 -31.01
N ILE A 83 -5.26 17.59 -29.85
CA ILE A 83 -5.47 16.37 -29.06
C ILE A 83 -6.26 16.76 -27.79
N PRO A 84 -7.29 15.97 -27.39
CA PRO A 84 -8.01 16.22 -26.16
C PRO A 84 -7.07 16.03 -24.95
N LEU A 85 -7.13 16.95 -23.99
CA LEU A 85 -6.23 16.95 -22.84
C LEU A 85 -6.35 15.68 -21.97
N SER A 86 -7.52 15.01 -22.02
CA SER A 86 -7.73 13.71 -21.38
C SER A 86 -6.75 12.64 -21.88
N ASN A 87 -6.48 12.62 -23.20
CA ASN A 87 -5.63 11.62 -23.81
C ASN A 87 -4.16 11.91 -23.51
N ILE A 88 -3.78 13.19 -23.50
CA ILE A 88 -2.43 13.61 -23.09
C ILE A 88 -2.17 13.20 -21.65
N ASN A 89 -3.11 13.45 -20.74
CA ASN A 89 -2.99 13.02 -19.35
C ASN A 89 -2.82 11.50 -19.22
N GLN A 90 -3.59 10.73 -20.00
CA GLN A 90 -3.48 9.27 -19.99
C GLN A 90 -2.11 8.79 -20.49
N ILE A 91 -1.58 9.41 -21.55
CA ILE A 91 -0.22 9.11 -22.04
C ILE A 91 0.81 9.41 -20.97
N VAL A 92 0.73 10.58 -20.32
CA VAL A 92 1.63 10.96 -19.22
C VAL A 92 1.57 9.96 -18.08
N ILE A 93 0.36 9.53 -17.67
CA ILE A 93 0.18 8.53 -16.61
C ILE A 93 0.87 7.22 -16.98
N VAL A 94 0.58 6.68 -18.17
CA VAL A 94 1.14 5.39 -18.63
C VAL A 94 2.66 5.49 -18.77
N SER A 95 3.18 6.56 -19.37
CA SER A 95 4.62 6.80 -19.49
C SER A 95 5.30 6.90 -18.13
N THR A 96 4.69 7.58 -17.16
CA THR A 96 5.24 7.73 -15.80
C THR A 96 5.35 6.38 -15.09
N VAL A 97 4.34 5.52 -15.26
CA VAL A 97 4.31 4.20 -14.63
C VAL A 97 5.34 3.27 -15.24
N VAL A 98 5.44 3.24 -16.57
CA VAL A 98 6.45 2.44 -17.28
C VAL A 98 7.85 2.88 -16.88
N VAL A 99 8.16 4.17 -17.01
CA VAL A 99 9.48 4.72 -16.64
C VAL A 99 9.75 4.55 -15.13
N GLY A 100 8.72 4.60 -14.30
CA GLY A 100 8.81 4.42 -12.86
C GLY A 100 9.25 3.03 -12.45
N PHE A 101 8.71 1.99 -13.07
CA PHE A 101 9.18 0.62 -12.85
C PHE A 101 10.58 0.38 -13.41
N LEU A 102 10.95 1.03 -14.53
CA LEU A 102 12.30 0.96 -15.09
C LEU A 102 13.34 1.60 -14.15
N GLY A 103 13.02 2.75 -13.56
CA GLY A 103 13.94 3.51 -12.69
C GLY A 103 13.89 3.08 -11.22
N ALA A 104 12.76 3.31 -10.55
CA ALA A 104 12.60 3.14 -9.10
C ALA A 104 12.14 1.73 -8.67
N ARG A 105 11.92 0.82 -9.64
CA ARG A 105 11.58 -0.60 -9.43
C ARG A 105 10.40 -0.77 -8.46
N ILE A 106 10.57 -1.58 -7.42
CA ILE A 106 9.55 -1.93 -6.42
C ILE A 106 9.08 -0.70 -5.63
N SER A 107 9.96 0.29 -5.44
CA SER A 107 9.65 1.53 -4.71
C SER A 107 8.56 2.35 -5.41
N PHE A 108 8.32 2.10 -6.70
CA PHE A 108 7.31 2.80 -7.50
C PHE A 108 5.91 2.15 -7.45
N ILE A 109 5.73 1.03 -6.73
CA ILE A 109 4.42 0.38 -6.59
C ILE A 109 3.40 1.30 -5.92
N ILE A 110 3.79 1.93 -4.81
CA ILE A 110 2.89 2.82 -4.06
C ILE A 110 2.46 4.01 -4.94
N PRO A 111 3.38 4.80 -5.54
CA PRO A 111 3.01 5.85 -6.50
C PRO A 111 2.07 5.37 -7.61
N THR A 112 2.33 4.20 -8.19
CA THR A 112 1.54 3.63 -9.29
C THR A 112 0.08 3.45 -8.91
N ILE A 113 -0.21 2.90 -7.74
CA ILE A 113 -1.58 2.66 -7.29
C ILE A 113 -2.38 3.97 -7.22
N PHE A 114 -1.76 5.03 -6.73
CA PHE A 114 -2.39 6.35 -6.63
C PHE A 114 -2.54 7.05 -7.98
N ILE A 115 -1.55 6.94 -8.86
CA ILE A 115 -1.59 7.54 -10.20
C ILE A 115 -2.67 6.89 -11.07
N LEU A 116 -2.82 5.56 -11.02
CA LEU A 116 -3.83 4.84 -11.82
C LEU A 116 -5.22 4.82 -11.20
N PHE A 117 -5.42 5.43 -10.02
CA PHE A 117 -6.67 5.32 -9.28
C PHE A 117 -7.92 5.67 -10.12
N ASP A 118 -7.85 6.76 -10.91
CA ASP A 118 -8.93 7.17 -11.83
C ASP A 118 -9.30 6.06 -12.82
N ASN A 119 -8.30 5.43 -13.44
CA ASN A 119 -8.47 4.37 -14.43
C ASN A 119 -9.10 3.11 -13.84
N TYR A 120 -8.69 2.72 -12.62
CA TYR A 120 -9.27 1.56 -11.94
C TYR A 120 -10.71 1.80 -11.50
N THR A 121 -11.04 2.99 -11.00
CA THR A 121 -12.42 3.30 -10.56
C THR A 121 -13.44 3.31 -11.70
N GLN A 122 -13.01 3.60 -12.93
CA GLN A 122 -13.89 3.56 -14.11
C GLN A 122 -14.02 2.15 -14.72
N THR A 123 -13.20 1.19 -14.29
CA THR A 123 -13.25 -0.18 -14.83
C THR A 123 -14.43 -0.95 -14.24
N GLU A 124 -15.18 -1.67 -15.08
CA GLU A 124 -16.36 -2.45 -14.68
C GLU A 124 -16.08 -3.45 -13.54
N ALA A 125 -14.86 -3.98 -13.45
CA ALA A 125 -14.43 -4.86 -12.37
C ALA A 125 -14.49 -4.19 -10.99
N PHE A 126 -14.13 -2.91 -10.90
CA PHE A 126 -14.20 -2.16 -9.64
C PHE A 126 -15.65 -1.85 -9.26
N ASN A 127 -16.50 -1.53 -10.25
CA ASN A 127 -17.92 -1.33 -10.01
C ASN A 127 -18.59 -2.62 -9.53
N ASN A 128 -18.29 -3.76 -10.15
CA ASN A 128 -18.77 -5.07 -9.70
C ASN A 128 -18.30 -5.42 -8.29
N PHE A 129 -17.06 -5.08 -7.93
CA PHE A 129 -16.54 -5.26 -6.57
C PHE A 129 -17.23 -4.33 -5.56
N LYS A 130 -17.39 -3.06 -5.91
CA LYS A 130 -18.08 -2.05 -5.11
C LYS A 130 -19.54 -2.42 -4.89
N ASP A 131 -20.23 -2.88 -5.93
CA ASP A 131 -21.61 -3.34 -5.87
C ASP A 131 -21.71 -4.60 -5.02
N LYS A 132 -20.76 -5.55 -5.13
CA LYS A 132 -20.68 -6.68 -4.18
C LYS A 132 -20.49 -6.23 -2.73
N LEU A 133 -19.67 -5.21 -2.49
CA LEU A 133 -19.38 -4.68 -1.15
C LEU A 133 -20.54 -3.85 -0.57
N LEU A 134 -21.30 -3.16 -1.43
CA LEU A 134 -22.50 -2.40 -1.05
C LEU A 134 -23.69 -3.34 -0.83
N ASN A 135 -23.88 -4.31 -1.71
CA ASN A 135 -24.94 -5.30 -1.59
C ASN A 135 -24.71 -6.26 -0.42
N SER A 136 -23.46 -6.55 -0.03
CA SER A 136 -23.17 -7.29 1.21
C SER A 136 -23.49 -6.50 2.48
N LYS A 137 -23.51 -5.15 2.41
CA LYS A 137 -23.94 -4.28 3.50
C LYS A 137 -25.45 -3.97 3.49
N ALA A 138 -26.15 -4.18 2.37
CA ALA A 138 -27.56 -3.85 2.22
C ALA A 138 -28.53 -4.91 2.79
N THR A 139 -28.06 -6.10 3.14
CA THR A 139 -28.90 -7.20 3.68
C THR A 139 -29.10 -7.15 5.20
N ALA A 140 -28.81 -6.02 5.87
CA ALA A 140 -28.88 -5.93 7.32
C ALA A 140 -29.42 -4.59 7.84
N ILE A 141 -30.54 -4.07 7.32
CA ILE A 141 -31.31 -3.02 8.03
C ILE A 141 -32.82 -3.18 7.75
N PRO A 142 -33.63 -3.72 8.67
CA PRO A 142 -35.06 -3.43 8.72
C PRO A 142 -35.28 -1.97 9.11
N GLN A 143 -36.22 -1.32 8.43
CA GLN A 143 -36.60 0.07 8.65
C GLN A 143 -37.09 0.33 10.08
N GLY A 144 -36.55 1.38 10.70
CA GLY A 144 -37.17 2.09 11.82
C GLY A 144 -36.69 1.70 13.23
N LEU A 145 -35.66 2.38 13.73
CA LEU A 145 -35.62 2.94 15.09
C LEU A 145 -34.37 3.83 15.23
N GLU A 146 -34.58 5.14 15.37
CA GLU A 146 -33.58 6.05 15.92
C GLU A 146 -33.41 5.71 17.41
N LYS A 147 -32.29 5.06 17.79
CA LYS A 147 -31.69 5.16 19.14
C LYS A 147 -30.37 4.37 19.24
N THR A 148 -29.32 5.15 19.46
CA THR A 148 -28.18 4.89 20.36
C THR A 148 -27.36 3.61 20.13
N LEU A 149 -26.11 3.83 19.68
CA LEU A 149 -25.00 2.87 19.77
C LEU A 149 -24.81 2.44 21.24
N VAL A 150 -25.26 1.23 21.57
CA VAL A 150 -24.73 0.45 22.67
C VAL A 150 -24.01 -0.73 22.03
N ILE A 151 -22.69 -0.73 22.11
CA ILE A 151 -21.86 -1.87 21.73
C ILE A 151 -21.85 -2.79 22.94
N ASP A 152 -22.48 -3.96 22.81
CA ASP A 152 -22.28 -5.06 23.74
C ASP A 152 -21.75 -6.27 22.96
N GLU A 153 -20.72 -6.87 23.52
CA GLU A 153 -19.95 -7.97 22.97
C GLU A 153 -20.76 -9.28 23.06
N LYS A 154 -20.86 -10.01 21.93
CA LYS A 154 -20.48 -11.43 21.80
C LYS A 154 -21.32 -12.18 20.76
N THR A 155 -20.61 -13.13 20.15
CA THR A 155 -21.09 -14.36 19.49
C THR A 155 -21.42 -14.23 18.00
N CYS A 156 -20.53 -14.73 17.14
CA CYS A 156 -20.72 -16.05 16.51
C CYS A 156 -19.56 -16.32 15.51
N GLU A 157 -18.65 -17.23 15.88
CA GLU A 157 -18.02 -18.12 14.89
C GLU A 157 -19.17 -19.00 14.31
N ASP A 158 -19.16 -19.54 13.10
CA ASP A 158 -18.05 -20.02 12.30
C ASP A 158 -18.59 -20.51 10.93
N LYS A 159 -17.66 -20.92 10.06
CA LYS A 159 -17.79 -21.81 8.88
C LYS A 159 -17.77 -21.15 7.52
N THR A 160 -16.57 -20.79 7.04
CA THR A 160 -16.04 -21.20 5.69
C THR A 160 -14.64 -20.65 5.36
N MET A 161 -13.72 -20.52 6.32
CA MET A 161 -12.32 -20.09 6.05
C MET A 161 -11.22 -20.91 6.76
N SER A 162 -11.58 -22.06 7.33
CA SER A 162 -10.83 -22.72 8.41
C SER A 162 -9.67 -23.65 8.00
N LEU A 163 -9.02 -23.49 6.84
CA LEU A 163 -7.94 -24.43 6.46
C LEU A 163 -6.64 -23.81 5.94
N ILE A 164 -6.63 -22.55 5.50
CA ILE A 164 -5.42 -21.93 4.90
C ILE A 164 -4.77 -20.90 5.84
N GLU A 165 -5.55 -20.22 6.69
CA GLU A 165 -5.00 -19.24 7.66
C GLU A 165 -4.35 -19.92 8.88
N ASP A 166 -4.81 -21.11 9.24
CA ASP A 166 -4.32 -21.85 10.42
C ASP A 166 -2.82 -22.19 10.33
N ASP A 167 -2.30 -22.57 9.16
CA ASP A 167 -0.91 -23.03 9.07
C ASP A 167 0.10 -21.88 9.19
N LYS A 168 -0.28 -20.66 8.73
CA LYS A 168 0.54 -19.45 8.90
C LYS A 168 0.45 -18.93 10.33
N TYR A 169 -0.75 -18.89 10.91
CA TYR A 169 -0.96 -18.47 12.30
C TYR A 169 -0.27 -19.41 13.29
N LEU A 170 -0.37 -20.73 13.08
CA LEU A 170 0.28 -21.75 13.90
C LEU A 170 1.81 -21.67 13.82
N LYS A 171 2.38 -21.36 12.64
CA LYS A 171 3.83 -21.11 12.49
C LYS A 171 4.26 -19.88 13.28
N VAL A 172 3.52 -18.77 13.17
CA VAL A 172 3.82 -17.54 13.92
C VAL A 172 3.71 -17.76 15.43
N LEU A 173 2.69 -18.49 15.88
CA LEU A 173 2.49 -18.81 17.30
C LEU A 173 3.63 -19.67 17.85
N LYS A 174 4.03 -20.71 17.10
CA LYS A 174 5.18 -21.56 17.46
C LYS A 174 6.49 -20.77 17.52
N THR A 175 6.72 -19.85 16.57
CA THR A 175 7.91 -19.00 16.60
C THR A 175 7.92 -18.09 17.83
N LYS A 176 6.78 -17.49 18.19
CA LYS A 176 6.65 -16.69 19.41
C LYS A 176 6.90 -17.51 20.67
N GLU A 177 6.37 -18.73 20.73
CA GLU A 177 6.58 -19.67 21.85
C GLU A 177 8.07 -20.03 21.99
N THR A 178 8.76 -20.35 20.88
CA THR A 178 10.20 -20.65 20.90
C THR A 178 11.03 -19.46 21.40
N ILE A 179 10.71 -18.24 20.96
CA ILE A 179 11.40 -17.02 21.41
C ILE A 179 11.15 -16.79 22.90
N ALA A 180 9.92 -16.97 23.38
CA ALA A 180 9.58 -16.84 24.80
C ALA A 180 10.36 -17.86 25.65
N ILE A 181 10.46 -19.10 25.20
CA ILE A 181 11.20 -20.18 25.90
C ILE A 181 12.70 -19.87 25.96
N ASP A 182 13.32 -19.43 24.86
CA ASP A 182 14.75 -19.07 24.84
C ASP A 182 15.04 -17.89 25.78
N LEU A 183 14.16 -16.89 25.83
CA LEU A 183 14.30 -15.75 26.74
C LEU A 183 14.10 -16.13 28.21
N LEU A 184 13.19 -17.08 28.51
CA LEU A 184 13.01 -17.64 29.85
C LEU A 184 14.24 -18.43 30.31
N HIS A 185 14.86 -19.24 29.43
CA HIS A 185 16.11 -19.94 29.74
C HIS A 185 17.27 -18.99 30.04
N LYS A 186 17.27 -17.81 29.40
CA LYS A 186 18.26 -16.75 29.63
C LYS A 186 17.96 -15.89 30.88
N ASN A 187 16.98 -16.28 31.71
CA ASN A 187 16.53 -15.53 32.90
C ASN A 187 16.13 -14.08 32.57
N SER A 188 15.59 -13.84 31.37
CA SER A 188 15.12 -12.49 30.98
C SER A 188 13.90 -12.07 31.80
N SER A 189 13.73 -10.77 32.02
CA SER A 189 12.58 -10.27 32.78
C SER A 189 11.26 -10.58 32.06
N LYS A 190 10.22 -10.98 32.82
CA LYS A 190 8.90 -11.32 32.27
C LYS A 190 8.29 -10.17 31.46
N LYS A 191 8.49 -8.93 31.91
CA LYS A 191 8.05 -7.71 31.21
C LYS A 191 8.69 -7.57 29.82
N PHE A 192 9.99 -7.85 29.72
CA PHE A 192 10.71 -7.83 28.45
C PHE A 192 10.21 -8.92 27.49
N ILE A 193 9.87 -10.11 28.00
CA ILE A 193 9.34 -11.20 27.18
C ILE A 193 7.95 -10.84 26.62
N MET A 194 7.10 -10.20 27.43
CA MET A 194 5.80 -9.69 26.98
C MET A 194 5.95 -8.68 25.83
N ASP A 195 6.87 -7.72 25.96
CA ASP A 195 7.10 -6.68 24.96
C ASP A 195 7.59 -7.25 23.61
N ILE A 196 8.37 -8.33 23.62
CA ILE A 196 8.95 -8.94 22.42
C ILE A 196 8.00 -9.94 21.75
N THR A 197 7.26 -10.72 22.53
CA THR A 197 6.44 -11.83 22.01
C THR A 197 4.95 -11.47 21.87
N GLY A 198 4.50 -10.47 22.63
CA GLY A 198 3.10 -10.08 22.77
C GLY A 198 2.28 -11.03 23.65
N PHE A 199 2.92 -11.96 24.38
CA PHE A 199 2.22 -12.82 25.33
C PHE A 199 1.80 -12.05 26.59
N SER A 200 0.71 -12.50 27.19
CA SER A 200 0.28 -12.09 28.52
C SER A 200 1.16 -12.70 29.61
N LEU A 201 1.11 -12.12 30.81
CA LEU A 201 1.86 -12.60 31.97
C LEU A 201 1.47 -14.05 32.33
N GLU A 202 0.18 -14.37 32.24
CA GLU A 202 -0.36 -15.70 32.55
C GLU A 202 0.13 -16.78 31.57
N GLU A 203 0.22 -16.45 30.28
CA GLU A 203 0.73 -17.35 29.24
C GLU A 203 2.22 -17.66 29.45
N ILE A 204 3.02 -16.65 29.81
CA ILE A 204 4.45 -16.82 30.11
C ILE A 204 4.64 -17.69 31.37
N GLU A 205 3.82 -17.49 32.40
CA GLU A 205 3.87 -18.33 33.60
C GLU A 205 3.45 -19.78 33.33
N HIS A 206 2.49 -19.99 32.44
CA HIS A 206 2.10 -21.31 32.01
C HIS A 206 3.21 -22.00 31.19
N LEU A 207 3.91 -21.27 30.32
CA LEU A 207 5.09 -21.77 29.61
C LEU A 207 6.24 -22.12 30.58
N GLU A 208 6.50 -21.27 31.56
CA GLU A 208 7.51 -21.51 32.61
C GLU A 208 7.18 -22.77 33.44
N LYS A 209 5.91 -22.97 33.78
CA LYS A 209 5.43 -24.19 34.45
C LYS A 209 5.61 -25.43 33.56
N ARG A 210 5.23 -25.38 32.28
CA ARG A 210 5.44 -26.50 31.34
C ARG A 210 6.92 -26.89 31.20
N LEU A 211 7.82 -25.90 31.19
CA LEU A 211 9.27 -26.16 31.13
C LEU A 211 9.78 -26.84 32.40
N LYS A 212 9.32 -26.42 33.58
CA LYS A 212 9.68 -27.05 34.86
C LYS A 212 9.17 -28.49 34.97
N THR A 213 8.00 -28.80 34.39
CA THR A 213 7.45 -30.16 34.38
C THR A 213 8.15 -31.10 33.39
N LYS A 214 8.76 -30.59 32.32
CA LYS A 214 9.53 -31.39 31.33
C LYS A 214 10.99 -31.63 31.70
N ALA A 215 11.50 -30.96 32.73
CA ALA A 215 12.87 -31.07 33.20
C ALA A 215 13.07 -32.15 34.29
N PHE A 216 12.05 -32.98 34.54
CA PHE A 216 12.08 -34.16 35.40
C PHE A 216 11.77 -35.43 34.61
#